data_AF-I7JVY9-F1
#
_entry.id   AF-I7JVY9-F1
#
_cell.length_a   1.000
_cell.length_b   1.000
_cell.length_c   1.000
_cell.angle_alpha   90.00
_cell.angle_beta   90.00
_cell.angle_gamma   90.00
#
_symmetry.space_group_name_H-M   'P 1'
#
loop_
_entity.id
_entity.type
_entity.pdbx_description
1 polymer ?
#
loop_
_entity_poly.entity_id
_entity_poly.type
_entity_poly.pdbx_seq_one_letter_code
_entity_poly.pdbx_strand_id
1 'polypeptide(L)'
;MMFDVEVPVLVVGGGGCGLAASVFLSDVGVRHLVVERRESTSVLPRAHYLNQRTMEVFRQHGVADDVYGISCPLPNMSEIAWRTSLGGDGPADGRELHRMEAFGGGGTAGPYAAHSTGPSTNLPQHRLEPLLRRHAERRAPGSLLFHHQMEEFTQDEHGVVARVTDRSTGEVGTVRARYLLGADGGRGVGDALGIRMDGAGGAFTIISVHFSADLSRWWSDPVLMTHIFGLDGEVSVLVASGPDWGAASQEWALHFRVPPGTAAGGLDADTITGRVRELLKLPADLGVRIHHVSEYRPEAVVARSFRSGRVFLAGDAAHRQPPAAGGGLNTAIQDVHNLAWKLGAVLEGRAGDALLDSYEAERLPVARRNVGWAMGCLLNYGSLFAALGMAHGKPEATEASIRELLADTPMGETRRSVVREVFGTQRIEYQAHDIELGHHYASGAVVADGTPPPPRDPWGAVHHPTTRPGHRLPHVWLRDGDARHSTHDLVPGDGGFLLLTGPLGEGWAAAAKKAAADHGVAITVVPVGGEPGAAGHRDTEGAWTGVRGVDDDGAVLVRPDQHVAWRSVRGSRRADHELGEVLDTVLGRSGAANGGC
;
A
#
# COMPACT_ATOMS: atom_id res chain seq x y z
N MET A 1 -16.43 0.10 -36.03
CA MET A 1 -16.65 -1.36 -36.01
C MET A 1 -16.78 -1.70 -34.53
N MET A 2 -18.00 -2.03 -34.08
CA MET A 2 -18.31 -2.22 -32.66
C MET A 2 -17.36 -3.26 -32.06
N PHE A 3 -16.57 -2.88 -31.04
CA PHE A 3 -15.71 -3.82 -30.33
C PHE A 3 -16.54 -4.53 -29.25
N ASP A 4 -17.17 -5.64 -29.63
CA ASP A 4 -17.78 -6.55 -28.66
C ASP A 4 -16.73 -7.56 -28.20
N VAL A 5 -16.43 -7.58 -26.91
CA VAL A 5 -15.31 -8.34 -26.33
C VAL A 5 -15.80 -9.23 -25.19
N GLU A 6 -15.29 -10.46 -25.14
CA GLU A 6 -15.50 -11.38 -24.02
C GLU A 6 -14.18 -11.69 -23.30
N VAL A 7 -14.14 -11.40 -22.00
CA VAL A 7 -12.96 -11.62 -21.14
C VAL A 7 -13.37 -12.19 -19.79
N PRO A 8 -12.57 -13.03 -19.13
CA PRO A 8 -12.88 -13.50 -17.78
C PRO A 8 -13.08 -12.35 -16.77
N VAL A 9 -12.21 -11.33 -16.80
CA VAL A 9 -12.26 -10.20 -15.85
C VAL A 9 -12.22 -8.87 -16.59
N LEU A 10 -13.16 -7.97 -16.26
CA LEU A 10 -13.11 -6.56 -16.64
C LEU A 10 -12.61 -5.74 -15.44
N VAL A 11 -11.52 -4.98 -15.62
CA VAL A 11 -11.00 -4.03 -14.64
C VAL A 11 -11.37 -2.62 -15.08
N VAL A 12 -12.06 -1.88 -14.22
CA VAL A 12 -12.51 -0.51 -14.51
C VAL A 12 -11.62 0.46 -13.74
N GLY A 13 -10.78 1.21 -14.45
CA GLY A 13 -9.79 2.13 -13.91
C GLY A 13 -8.35 1.68 -14.17
N GLY A 14 -7.54 2.56 -14.76
CA GLY A 14 -6.14 2.33 -15.13
C GLY A 14 -5.15 3.12 -14.27
N GLY A 15 -5.50 3.38 -13.01
CA GLY A 15 -4.57 3.91 -12.00
C GLY A 15 -3.76 2.80 -11.34
N GLY A 16 -2.93 3.15 -10.34
CA GLY A 16 -2.05 2.20 -9.64
C GLY A 16 -2.71 0.89 -9.18
N CYS A 17 -3.97 0.93 -8.72
CA CYS A 17 -4.75 -0.26 -8.35
C CYS A 17 -5.04 -1.17 -9.56
N GLY A 18 -5.63 -0.63 -10.63
CA GLY A 18 -6.00 -1.41 -11.81
C GLY A 18 -4.81 -1.88 -12.64
N LEU A 19 -3.73 -1.08 -12.71
CA LEU A 19 -2.49 -1.50 -13.36
C LEU A 19 -1.79 -2.63 -12.59
N ALA A 20 -1.76 -2.56 -11.25
CA ALA A 20 -1.27 -3.66 -10.42
C ALA A 20 -2.14 -4.92 -10.59
N ALA A 21 -3.47 -4.77 -10.63
CA ALA A 21 -4.38 -5.87 -10.89
C ALA A 21 -4.09 -6.55 -12.23
N SER A 22 -3.83 -5.77 -13.29
CA SER A 22 -3.48 -6.31 -14.61
C SER A 22 -2.19 -7.13 -14.58
N VAL A 23 -1.16 -6.66 -13.87
CA VAL A 23 0.08 -7.42 -13.66
C VAL A 23 -0.21 -8.75 -12.94
N PHE A 24 -0.92 -8.71 -11.82
CA PHE A 24 -1.15 -9.90 -11.00
C PHE A 24 -2.08 -10.91 -11.68
N LEU A 25 -3.13 -10.45 -12.35
CA LEU A 25 -4.03 -11.30 -13.15
C LEU A 25 -3.27 -11.97 -14.29
N SER A 26 -2.36 -11.26 -14.95
CA SER A 26 -1.51 -11.85 -15.99
C SER A 26 -0.62 -12.97 -15.44
N ASP A 27 0.02 -12.72 -14.30
CA ASP A 27 0.97 -13.67 -13.70
C ASP A 27 0.26 -14.96 -13.24
N VAL A 28 -1.01 -14.88 -12.84
CA VAL A 28 -1.84 -16.06 -12.54
C VAL A 28 -2.65 -16.59 -13.75
N GLY A 29 -2.32 -16.17 -14.97
CA GLY A 29 -2.91 -16.72 -16.20
C GLY A 29 -4.33 -16.27 -16.55
N VAL A 30 -4.86 -15.23 -15.90
CA VAL A 30 -6.23 -14.73 -16.13
C VAL A 30 -6.25 -13.68 -17.25
N ARG A 31 -6.92 -14.01 -18.36
CA ARG A 31 -7.27 -13.02 -19.39
C ARG A 31 -8.17 -11.94 -18.79
N HIS A 32 -7.88 -10.69 -19.11
CA HIS A 32 -8.63 -9.54 -18.61
C HIS A 32 -8.59 -8.38 -19.59
N LEU A 33 -9.44 -7.38 -19.34
CA LEU A 33 -9.45 -6.09 -20.05
C LEU A 33 -9.45 -4.97 -19.01
N VAL A 34 -8.58 -3.99 -19.14
CA VAL A 34 -8.58 -2.76 -18.36
C VAL A 34 -9.16 -1.64 -19.19
N VAL A 35 -10.16 -0.92 -18.67
CA VAL A 35 -10.70 0.29 -19.30
C VAL A 35 -10.38 1.52 -18.44
N GLU A 36 -9.76 2.52 -19.03
CA GLU A 36 -9.42 3.79 -18.38
C GLU A 36 -9.89 4.95 -19.23
N ARG A 37 -10.69 5.83 -18.64
CA ARG A 37 -11.31 6.95 -19.36
C ARG A 37 -10.34 8.05 -19.77
N ARG A 38 -9.17 8.15 -19.13
CA ARG A 38 -8.12 9.13 -19.47
C ARG A 38 -7.26 8.59 -20.61
N GLU A 39 -6.68 9.47 -21.40
CA GLU A 39 -5.76 9.11 -22.50
C GLU A 39 -4.45 8.47 -22.02
N SER A 40 -4.05 8.79 -20.80
CA SER A 40 -2.80 8.31 -20.19
C SER A 40 -2.94 8.15 -18.67
N THR A 41 -1.87 7.65 -18.05
CA THR A 41 -1.73 7.56 -16.59
C THR A 41 -1.74 8.95 -15.95
N SER A 42 -1.81 9.01 -14.62
CA SER A 42 -1.82 10.28 -13.90
C SER A 42 -0.56 11.10 -14.18
N VAL A 43 -0.75 12.40 -14.44
CA VAL A 43 0.35 13.39 -14.51
C VAL A 43 0.66 14.01 -13.15
N LEU A 44 -0.10 13.68 -12.12
CA LEU A 44 0.00 14.28 -10.79
C LEU A 44 0.85 13.39 -9.85
N PRO A 45 1.74 13.97 -9.01
CA PRO A 45 2.52 13.21 -8.04
C PRO A 45 1.70 12.32 -7.11
N ARG A 46 0.60 12.81 -6.53
CA ARG A 46 -0.32 12.05 -5.66
C ARG A 46 0.41 11.16 -4.64
N ALA A 47 0.00 9.90 -4.48
CA ALA A 47 0.65 8.96 -3.58
C ALA A 47 2.09 8.71 -4.04
N HIS A 48 3.02 8.69 -3.08
CA HIS A 48 4.46 8.60 -3.37
C HIS A 48 5.18 7.57 -2.50
N TYR A 49 4.76 7.38 -1.24
CA TYR A 49 5.36 6.39 -0.36
C TYR A 49 4.94 4.96 -0.74
N LEU A 50 5.92 4.09 -0.97
CA LEU A 50 5.75 2.66 -1.19
C LEU A 50 6.35 1.91 0.01
N ASN A 51 5.49 1.31 0.82
CA ASN A 51 5.90 0.61 2.03
C ASN A 51 6.53 -0.76 1.71
N GLN A 52 7.08 -1.41 2.73
CA GLN A 52 7.75 -2.70 2.57
C GLN A 52 6.83 -3.78 2.01
N ARG A 53 5.55 -3.81 2.43
CA ARG A 53 4.57 -4.79 1.93
C ARG A 53 4.35 -4.63 0.42
N THR A 54 4.23 -3.41 -0.08
CA THR A 54 4.10 -3.17 -1.52
C THR A 54 5.36 -3.56 -2.28
N MET A 55 6.55 -3.30 -1.74
CA MET A 55 7.81 -3.72 -2.36
C MET A 55 7.98 -5.24 -2.38
N GLU A 56 7.50 -5.97 -1.37
CA GLU A 56 7.45 -7.44 -1.37
C GLU A 56 6.54 -8.00 -2.47
N VAL A 57 5.35 -7.40 -2.63
CA VAL A 57 4.43 -7.76 -3.72
C VAL A 57 5.06 -7.48 -5.08
N PHE A 58 5.66 -6.31 -5.26
CA PHE A 58 6.38 -5.99 -6.49
C PHE A 58 7.58 -6.90 -6.72
N ARG A 59 8.27 -7.36 -5.68
CA ARG A 59 9.36 -8.33 -5.81
C ARG A 59 8.85 -9.68 -6.30
N GLN A 60 7.76 -10.18 -5.72
CA GLN A 60 7.11 -11.43 -6.14
C GLN A 60 6.74 -11.41 -7.64
N HIS A 61 6.34 -10.24 -8.15
CA HIS A 61 5.90 -10.05 -9.53
C HIS A 61 6.97 -9.41 -10.44
N GLY A 62 8.24 -9.36 -10.02
CA GLY A 62 9.35 -8.87 -10.86
C GLY A 62 9.22 -7.40 -11.29
N VAL A 63 8.66 -6.55 -10.41
CA VAL A 63 8.48 -5.10 -10.58
C VAL A 63 9.43 -4.31 -9.68
N ALA A 64 9.87 -4.86 -8.56
CA ALA A 64 10.58 -4.12 -7.52
C ALA A 64 11.89 -3.49 -8.01
N ASP A 65 12.71 -4.20 -8.78
CA ASP A 65 14.00 -3.69 -9.25
C ASP A 65 13.83 -2.48 -10.20
N ASP A 66 12.84 -2.54 -11.09
CA ASP A 66 12.48 -1.42 -11.97
C ASP A 66 12.01 -0.21 -11.15
N VAL A 67 11.28 -0.43 -10.04
CA VAL A 67 10.85 0.64 -9.12
C VAL A 67 12.06 1.25 -8.41
N TYR A 68 12.92 0.43 -7.79
CA TYR A 68 14.13 0.90 -7.11
C TYR A 68 15.08 1.64 -8.04
N GLY A 69 15.12 1.29 -9.33
CA GLY A 69 15.95 1.95 -10.33
C GLY A 69 15.61 3.42 -10.59
N ILE A 70 14.39 3.87 -10.22
CA ILE A 70 13.94 5.26 -10.47
C ILE A 70 13.32 5.94 -9.23
N SER A 71 13.25 5.26 -8.10
CA SER A 71 12.67 5.78 -6.86
C SER A 71 13.71 6.46 -5.96
N CYS A 72 13.23 7.15 -4.94
CA CYS A 72 14.08 7.75 -3.92
C CYS A 72 14.78 6.63 -3.13
N PRO A 73 16.11 6.60 -3.07
CA PRO A 73 16.82 5.64 -2.26
C PRO A 73 16.60 5.94 -0.77
N LEU A 74 16.57 4.90 0.06
CA LEU A 74 16.27 5.01 1.50
C LEU A 74 17.07 6.11 2.23
N PRO A 75 18.39 6.30 1.99
CA PRO A 75 19.14 7.37 2.63
C PRO A 75 18.53 8.75 2.40
N ASN A 76 17.90 9.00 1.24
CA ASN A 76 17.29 10.28 0.89
C ASN A 76 15.84 10.47 1.37
N MET A 77 15.31 9.48 2.09
CA MET A 77 13.99 9.55 2.70
C MET A 77 13.98 9.05 4.13
N SER A 78 15.12 9.10 4.80
CA SER A 78 15.30 8.57 6.15
C SER A 78 14.83 9.53 7.25
N GLU A 79 14.44 10.76 6.91
CA GLU A 79 14.01 11.77 7.86
C GLU A 79 12.81 12.61 7.39
N ILE A 80 12.05 13.12 8.36
CA ILE A 80 11.04 14.17 8.23
C ILE A 80 11.47 15.38 9.05
N ALA A 81 11.28 16.57 8.49
CA ALA A 81 11.58 17.82 9.17
C ALA A 81 10.31 18.64 9.43
N TRP A 82 10.33 19.42 10.51
CA TRP A 82 9.33 20.43 10.82
C TRP A 82 10.00 21.77 11.00
N ARG A 83 9.55 22.77 10.24
CA ARG A 83 10.15 24.10 10.20
C ARG A 83 9.09 25.19 10.22
N THR A 84 9.47 26.40 10.57
CA THR A 84 8.60 27.58 10.46
C THR A 84 8.46 28.09 9.02
N SER A 85 9.49 27.92 8.20
CA SER A 85 9.54 28.17 6.76
C SER A 85 10.72 27.40 6.15
N LEU A 86 10.79 27.36 4.82
CA LEU A 86 11.97 26.80 4.14
C LEU A 86 13.10 27.86 4.07
N GLY A 87 12.80 29.03 3.49
CA GLY A 87 13.68 30.19 3.42
C GLY A 87 13.23 31.35 4.32
N GLY A 88 13.63 32.57 3.97
CA GLY A 88 13.39 33.80 4.75
C GLY A 88 14.55 34.16 5.67
N ASP A 89 14.66 35.46 5.99
CA ASP A 89 15.75 36.03 6.81
C ASP A 89 15.23 36.62 8.13
N GLY A 90 13.94 36.45 8.43
CA GLY A 90 13.34 36.91 9.69
C GLY A 90 13.81 36.09 10.91
N PRO A 91 13.72 36.64 12.14
CA PRO A 91 14.15 35.95 13.36
C PRO A 91 13.45 34.60 13.63
N ALA A 92 12.24 34.44 13.10
CA ALA A 92 11.42 33.23 13.21
C ALA A 92 11.45 32.36 11.95
N ASP A 93 12.22 32.73 10.91
CA ASP A 93 12.25 32.05 9.62
C ASP A 93 13.30 30.94 9.58
N GLY A 94 13.03 29.87 8.82
CA GLY A 94 13.96 28.76 8.64
C GLY A 94 14.27 27.98 9.93
N ARG A 95 13.49 28.17 10.99
CA ARG A 95 13.75 27.55 12.30
C ARG A 95 13.28 26.12 12.31
N GLU A 96 14.20 25.20 12.58
CA GLU A 96 13.87 23.79 12.77
C GLU A 96 13.22 23.58 14.13
N LEU A 97 11.97 23.12 14.10
CA LEU A 97 11.15 22.81 15.28
C LEU A 97 11.42 21.39 15.75
N HIS A 98 11.54 20.46 14.80
CA HIS A 98 11.83 19.06 15.05
C HIS A 98 12.36 18.37 13.79
N ARG A 99 13.02 17.24 13.99
CA ARG A 99 13.47 16.31 12.95
C ARG A 99 13.33 14.89 13.51
N MET A 100 12.83 13.98 12.69
CA MET A 100 12.55 12.60 13.10
C MET A 100 13.00 11.63 12.02
N GLU A 101 13.61 10.52 12.44
CA GLU A 101 13.91 9.38 11.58
C GLU A 101 12.61 8.70 11.10
N ALA A 102 12.56 8.28 9.85
CA ALA A 102 11.36 7.80 9.20
C ALA A 102 11.62 6.61 8.28
N PHE A 103 10.57 5.83 8.04
CA PHE A 103 10.48 4.84 6.97
C PHE A 103 11.58 3.75 6.99
N GLY A 104 12.13 3.42 8.15
CA GLY A 104 13.22 2.45 8.27
C GLY A 104 14.61 3.05 8.11
N GLY A 105 14.75 4.38 8.17
CA GLY A 105 16.02 5.09 8.26
C GLY A 105 16.58 5.18 9.68
N GLY A 106 17.87 5.49 9.80
CA GLY A 106 18.53 5.78 11.08
C GLY A 106 18.42 4.64 12.11
N GLY A 107 18.09 4.98 13.36
CA GLY A 107 17.86 4.04 14.46
C GLY A 107 16.72 3.04 14.26
N THR A 108 15.85 3.24 13.26
CA THR A 108 14.78 2.30 12.92
C THR A 108 15.19 1.24 11.90
N ALA A 109 16.38 1.34 11.31
CA ALA A 109 16.82 0.49 10.19
C ALA A 109 16.91 -1.01 10.54
N GLY A 110 17.32 -1.35 11.77
CA GLY A 110 17.50 -2.74 12.21
C GLY A 110 16.21 -3.56 12.09
N PRO A 111 15.13 -3.20 12.83
CA PRO A 111 13.85 -3.89 12.73
C PRO A 111 13.27 -3.91 11.31
N TYR A 112 13.33 -2.79 10.57
CA TYR A 112 12.82 -2.72 9.19
C TYR A 112 13.55 -3.69 8.27
N ALA A 113 14.88 -3.75 8.31
CA ALA A 113 15.68 -4.67 7.50
C ALA A 113 15.47 -6.14 7.92
N ALA A 114 15.15 -6.41 9.18
CA ALA A 114 14.91 -7.77 9.68
C ALA A 114 13.55 -8.35 9.24
N HIS A 115 12.58 -7.50 8.86
CA HIS A 115 11.20 -7.93 8.63
C HIS A 115 10.76 -7.93 7.16
N SER A 116 11.61 -7.55 6.20
CA SER A 116 11.27 -7.48 4.78
C SER A 116 12.47 -7.79 3.88
N THR A 117 12.19 -8.21 2.66
CA THR A 117 13.19 -8.47 1.61
C THR A 117 13.94 -7.23 1.13
N GLY A 118 13.37 -6.05 1.33
CA GLY A 118 13.93 -4.78 0.90
C GLY A 118 13.33 -3.59 1.66
N PRO A 119 13.96 -2.40 1.51
CA PRO A 119 13.49 -1.19 2.16
C PRO A 119 12.19 -0.68 1.52
N SER A 120 11.45 0.14 2.26
CA SER A 120 10.45 1.03 1.66
C SER A 120 11.13 2.02 0.70
N THR A 121 10.35 2.67 -0.16
CA THR A 121 10.87 3.68 -1.09
C THR A 121 9.84 4.75 -1.39
N ASN A 122 10.27 5.80 -2.10
CA ASN A 122 9.40 6.89 -2.51
C ASN A 122 9.42 7.05 -4.04
N LEU A 123 8.29 6.83 -4.68
CA LEU A 123 8.09 7.01 -6.11
C LEU A 123 6.70 7.60 -6.36
N PRO A 124 6.60 8.90 -6.68
CA PRO A 124 5.32 9.53 -6.99
C PRO A 124 4.54 8.82 -8.11
N GLN A 125 3.22 8.83 -8.00
CA GLN A 125 2.28 8.10 -8.86
C GLN A 125 2.45 8.40 -10.35
N HIS A 126 2.75 9.64 -10.73
CA HIS A 126 3.03 10.00 -12.14
C HIS A 126 4.29 9.34 -12.73
N ARG A 127 5.18 8.81 -11.89
CA ARG A 127 6.35 8.01 -12.31
C ARG A 127 6.08 6.51 -12.16
N LEU A 128 5.37 6.11 -11.11
CA LEU A 128 5.01 4.71 -10.86
C LEU A 128 4.01 4.16 -11.89
N GLU A 129 2.94 4.89 -12.20
CA GLU A 129 1.89 4.38 -13.08
C GLU A 129 2.38 4.10 -14.51
N PRO A 130 3.20 4.95 -15.16
CA PRO A 130 3.82 4.58 -16.43
C PRO A 130 4.65 3.30 -16.34
N LEU A 131 5.40 3.11 -15.25
CA LEU A 131 6.18 1.89 -15.03
C LEU A 131 5.26 0.68 -14.94
N LEU A 132 4.23 0.71 -14.08
CA LEU A 132 3.24 -0.37 -13.94
C LEU A 132 2.52 -0.65 -15.27
N ARG A 133 2.16 0.39 -16.01
CA ARG A 133 1.56 0.27 -17.34
C ARG A 133 2.46 -0.51 -18.30
N ARG A 134 3.77 -0.22 -18.35
CA ARG A 134 4.70 -1.03 -19.17
C ARG A 134 4.73 -2.49 -18.71
N HIS A 135 4.71 -2.76 -17.41
CA HIS A 135 4.69 -4.14 -16.89
C HIS A 135 3.41 -4.89 -17.28
N ALA A 136 2.26 -4.20 -17.23
CA ALA A 136 0.97 -4.73 -17.64
C ALA A 136 0.90 -4.98 -19.16
N GLU A 137 1.28 -3.99 -19.98
CA GLU A 137 1.26 -4.10 -21.45
C GLU A 137 2.21 -5.20 -21.97
N ARG A 138 3.37 -5.40 -21.34
CA ARG A 138 4.29 -6.49 -21.71
C ARG A 138 3.70 -7.87 -21.46
N ARG A 139 2.91 -8.03 -20.39
CA ARG A 139 2.32 -9.31 -19.98
C ARG A 139 1.05 -9.63 -20.75
N ALA A 140 0.22 -8.63 -21.01
CA ALA A 140 -1.04 -8.77 -21.72
C ALA A 140 -1.20 -7.70 -22.81
N PRO A 141 -0.49 -7.83 -23.94
CA PRO A 141 -0.58 -6.88 -25.05
C PRO A 141 -2.02 -6.70 -25.54
N GLY A 142 -2.45 -5.45 -25.71
CA GLY A 142 -3.80 -5.11 -26.19
C GLY A 142 -4.91 -5.23 -25.14
N SER A 143 -4.60 -5.55 -23.88
CA SER A 143 -5.60 -5.64 -22.80
C SER A 143 -5.85 -4.32 -22.06
N LEU A 144 -5.10 -3.26 -22.34
CA LEU A 144 -5.26 -1.94 -21.71
C LEU A 144 -5.86 -0.95 -22.71
N LEU A 145 -7.13 -0.58 -22.49
CA LEU A 145 -7.85 0.41 -23.28
C LEU A 145 -7.90 1.73 -22.52
N PHE A 146 -6.88 2.56 -22.72
CA PHE A 146 -6.93 3.97 -22.32
C PHE A 146 -7.84 4.76 -23.25
N HIS A 147 -8.34 5.90 -22.77
CA HIS A 147 -9.37 6.69 -23.42
C HIS A 147 -10.70 5.94 -23.65
N HIS A 148 -10.96 4.88 -22.87
CA HIS A 148 -12.19 4.09 -22.93
C HIS A 148 -12.93 4.19 -21.59
N GLN A 149 -14.18 4.63 -21.63
CA GLN A 149 -15.00 4.85 -20.44
C GLN A 149 -16.10 3.80 -20.35
N MET A 150 -16.13 3.05 -19.25
CA MET A 150 -17.33 2.29 -18.89
C MET A 150 -18.41 3.28 -18.46
N GLU A 151 -19.56 3.23 -19.15
CA GLU A 151 -20.69 4.11 -18.85
C GLU A 151 -21.66 3.47 -17.85
N GLU A 152 -21.94 2.18 -18.04
CA GLU A 152 -22.87 1.41 -17.22
C GLU A 152 -22.56 -0.08 -17.32
N PHE A 153 -23.08 -0.86 -16.38
CA PHE A 153 -23.03 -2.31 -16.42
C PHE A 153 -24.26 -2.93 -15.75
N THR A 154 -24.56 -4.16 -16.13
CA THR A 154 -25.51 -5.03 -15.43
C THR A 154 -24.83 -6.35 -15.09
N GLN A 155 -25.36 -7.08 -14.12
CA GLN A 155 -24.86 -8.40 -13.75
C GLN A 155 -26.01 -9.39 -13.54
N ASP A 156 -25.71 -10.67 -13.76
CA ASP A 156 -26.60 -11.80 -13.52
C ASP A 156 -25.82 -12.98 -12.90
N GLU A 157 -26.45 -14.16 -12.84
CA GLU A 157 -25.85 -15.38 -12.30
C GLU A 157 -24.64 -15.88 -13.12
N HIS A 158 -24.45 -15.41 -14.35
CA HIS A 158 -23.42 -15.90 -15.27
C HIS A 158 -22.29 -14.91 -15.52
N GLY A 159 -22.53 -13.61 -15.39
CA GLY A 159 -21.52 -12.60 -15.67
C GLY A 159 -21.94 -11.16 -15.43
N VAL A 160 -21.13 -10.28 -15.99
CA VAL A 160 -21.31 -8.83 -16.05
C VAL A 160 -21.30 -8.43 -17.52
N VAL A 161 -22.20 -7.53 -17.91
CA VAL A 161 -22.23 -6.92 -19.24
C VAL A 161 -22.05 -5.42 -19.06
N ALA A 162 -20.95 -4.88 -19.57
CA ALA A 162 -20.58 -3.48 -19.44
C ALA A 162 -20.61 -2.78 -20.80
N ARG A 163 -21.16 -1.56 -20.84
CA ARG A 163 -21.13 -0.70 -22.04
C ARG A 163 -19.95 0.24 -21.93
N VAL A 164 -19.08 0.23 -22.95
CA VAL A 164 -17.83 1.00 -22.97
C VAL A 164 -17.80 1.90 -24.20
N THR A 165 -17.49 3.17 -23.99
CA THR A 165 -17.31 4.16 -25.06
C THR A 165 -15.82 4.40 -25.29
N ASP A 166 -15.35 4.21 -26.53
CA ASP A 166 -14.08 4.79 -26.99
C ASP A 166 -14.28 6.30 -27.15
N ARG A 167 -13.63 7.08 -26.30
CA ARG A 167 -13.82 8.53 -26.27
C ARG A 167 -13.12 9.24 -27.42
N SER A 168 -12.22 8.57 -28.15
CA SER A 168 -11.55 9.17 -29.31
C SER A 168 -12.44 9.16 -30.55
N THR A 169 -13.28 8.14 -30.70
CA THR A 169 -14.14 7.93 -31.87
C THR A 169 -15.62 8.17 -31.55
N GLY A 170 -16.02 8.11 -30.28
CA GLY A 170 -17.41 8.07 -29.85
C GLY A 170 -18.07 6.71 -30.07
N GLU A 171 -17.32 5.71 -30.51
CA GLU A 171 -17.83 4.35 -30.74
C GLU A 171 -18.15 3.68 -29.40
N VAL A 172 -19.30 3.01 -29.33
CA VAL A 172 -19.77 2.30 -28.15
C VAL A 172 -19.75 0.81 -28.43
N GLY A 173 -19.13 0.03 -27.54
CA GLY A 173 -19.05 -1.43 -27.59
C GLY A 173 -19.50 -2.07 -26.28
N THR A 174 -19.60 -3.40 -26.29
CA THR A 174 -19.99 -4.20 -25.12
C THR A 174 -18.86 -5.10 -24.66
N VAL A 175 -18.59 -5.11 -23.36
CA VAL A 175 -17.68 -6.07 -22.72
C VAL A 175 -18.48 -7.04 -21.89
N ARG A 176 -18.41 -8.33 -22.21
CA ARG A 176 -18.95 -9.43 -21.40
C ARG A 176 -17.84 -10.01 -20.55
N ALA A 177 -18.06 -10.06 -19.24
CA ALA A 177 -17.09 -10.62 -18.30
C ALA A 177 -17.71 -11.55 -17.27
N ARG A 178 -16.91 -12.45 -16.69
CA ARG A 178 -17.36 -13.30 -15.58
C ARG A 178 -17.36 -12.55 -14.26
N TYR A 179 -16.42 -11.62 -14.10
CA TYR A 179 -16.29 -10.74 -12.95
C TYR A 179 -15.87 -9.32 -13.37
N LEU A 180 -16.25 -8.33 -12.57
CA LEU A 180 -15.82 -6.93 -12.72
C LEU A 180 -15.05 -6.49 -11.47
N LEU A 181 -13.89 -5.87 -11.66
CA LEU A 181 -13.11 -5.22 -10.62
C LEU A 181 -13.22 -3.70 -10.77
N GLY A 182 -13.92 -3.06 -9.84
CA GLY A 182 -14.00 -1.61 -9.69
C GLY A 182 -12.75 -1.06 -9.04
N ALA A 183 -11.87 -0.46 -9.85
CA ALA A 183 -10.68 0.28 -9.45
C ALA A 183 -10.74 1.72 -9.98
N ASP A 184 -11.96 2.26 -10.09
CA ASP A 184 -12.32 3.51 -10.79
C ASP A 184 -12.10 4.78 -9.95
N GLY A 185 -11.55 4.61 -8.75
CA GLY A 185 -11.35 5.68 -7.78
C GLY A 185 -12.64 6.12 -7.09
N GLY A 186 -13.67 5.27 -7.04
CA GLY A 186 -14.94 5.54 -6.36
C GLY A 186 -15.83 6.50 -7.13
N ARG A 187 -15.86 6.39 -8.46
CA ARG A 187 -16.52 7.37 -9.35
C ARG A 187 -17.75 6.84 -10.08
N GLY A 188 -18.06 5.55 -9.96
CA GLY A 188 -19.26 4.98 -10.56
C GLY A 188 -19.56 3.56 -10.12
N VAL A 189 -18.57 2.66 -9.99
CA VAL A 189 -18.86 1.23 -9.79
C VAL A 189 -19.59 0.97 -8.46
N GLY A 190 -19.11 1.55 -7.36
CA GLY A 190 -19.76 1.42 -6.04
C GLY A 190 -21.16 2.03 -6.01
N ASP A 191 -21.33 3.21 -6.61
CA ASP A 191 -22.60 3.93 -6.66
C ASP A 191 -23.66 3.18 -7.49
N ALA A 192 -23.26 2.60 -8.63
CA ALA A 192 -24.13 1.79 -9.47
C ALA A 192 -24.68 0.54 -8.76
N LEU A 193 -23.94 0.03 -7.76
CA LEU A 193 -24.36 -1.07 -6.89
C LEU A 193 -25.13 -0.61 -5.65
N GLY A 194 -25.26 0.70 -5.42
CA GLY A 194 -25.84 1.25 -4.20
C GLY A 194 -25.00 1.00 -2.94
N ILE A 195 -23.70 0.71 -3.09
CA ILE A 195 -22.79 0.45 -1.96
C ILE A 195 -22.41 1.79 -1.32
N ARG A 196 -22.86 2.00 -0.08
CA ARG A 196 -22.52 3.21 0.67
C ARG A 196 -21.11 3.14 1.27
N MET A 197 -20.48 4.29 1.36
CA MET A 197 -19.23 4.49 2.09
C MET A 197 -19.54 4.96 3.52
N ASP A 198 -19.01 4.27 4.53
CA ASP A 198 -19.08 4.67 5.94
C ASP A 198 -17.83 5.46 6.35
N GLY A 199 -18.03 6.56 7.08
CA GLY A 199 -16.94 7.39 7.60
C GLY A 199 -17.25 8.87 7.53
N ALA A 200 -16.21 9.69 7.59
CA ALA A 200 -16.32 11.16 7.58
C ALA A 200 -15.21 11.76 6.71
N GLY A 201 -15.45 12.93 6.14
CA GLY A 201 -14.51 13.54 5.22
C GLY A 201 -14.96 14.88 4.66
N GLY A 202 -14.03 15.58 4.00
CA GLY A 202 -14.33 16.79 3.23
C GLY A 202 -14.44 18.08 4.04
N ALA A 203 -13.91 18.13 5.26
CA ALA A 203 -13.97 19.32 6.11
C ALA A 203 -13.12 20.51 5.59
N PHE A 204 -12.07 20.23 4.81
CA PHE A 204 -11.21 21.24 4.19
C PHE A 204 -10.71 20.78 2.82
N THR A 205 -10.28 21.74 2.01
CA THR A 205 -9.69 21.48 0.69
C THR A 205 -8.17 21.64 0.78
N ILE A 206 -7.43 20.72 0.15
CA ILE A 206 -5.98 20.82 -0.04
C ILE A 206 -5.71 21.18 -1.49
N ILE A 207 -4.89 22.19 -1.70
CA ILE A 207 -4.23 22.47 -2.98
C ILE A 207 -2.89 21.75 -3.00
N SER A 208 -2.65 21.03 -4.09
CA SER A 208 -1.39 20.33 -4.37
C SER A 208 -0.76 20.94 -5.61
N VAL A 209 0.46 21.44 -5.46
CA VAL A 209 1.23 22.09 -6.52
C VAL A 209 2.49 21.27 -6.81
N HIS A 210 2.62 20.76 -8.03
CA HIS A 210 3.85 20.15 -8.53
C HIS A 210 4.65 21.22 -9.27
N PHE A 211 5.88 21.47 -8.84
CA PHE A 211 6.73 22.52 -9.41
C PHE A 211 8.21 22.11 -9.45
N SER A 212 8.99 22.80 -10.27
CA SER A 212 10.46 22.74 -10.25
C SER A 212 11.06 24.01 -9.67
N ALA A 213 12.08 23.83 -8.84
CA ALA A 213 12.93 24.89 -8.30
C ALA A 213 14.23 24.27 -7.74
N ASP A 214 15.33 25.01 -7.77
CA ASP A 214 16.55 24.66 -7.06
C ASP A 214 16.39 25.05 -5.57
N LEU A 215 16.13 24.05 -4.73
CA LEU A 215 16.01 24.23 -3.28
C LEU A 215 17.23 23.66 -2.52
N SER A 216 18.32 23.34 -3.22
CA SER A 216 19.52 22.69 -2.65
C SER A 216 20.10 23.44 -1.46
N ARG A 217 19.99 24.78 -1.45
CA ARG A 217 20.42 25.65 -0.34
C ARG A 217 19.71 25.35 0.98
N TRP A 218 18.46 24.88 0.95
CA TRP A 218 17.62 24.70 2.14
C TRP A 218 17.28 23.24 2.42
N TRP A 219 17.59 22.34 1.50
CA TRP A 219 17.23 20.93 1.59
C TRP A 219 18.43 20.07 2.02
N SER A 220 18.18 19.11 2.89
CA SER A 220 19.20 18.15 3.34
C SER A 220 18.94 16.78 2.77
N ASP A 221 20.00 16.08 2.38
CA ASP A 221 19.93 14.75 1.76
C ASP A 221 18.96 13.77 2.43
N PRO A 222 18.95 13.58 3.76
CA PRO A 222 18.11 12.56 4.38
C PRO A 222 16.61 12.89 4.43
N VAL A 223 16.22 14.14 4.18
CA VAL A 223 14.84 14.59 4.37
C VAL A 223 14.02 14.31 3.11
N LEU A 224 12.94 13.54 3.25
CA LEU A 224 11.96 13.36 2.17
C LEU A 224 10.95 14.51 2.12
N MET A 225 10.55 14.97 3.30
CA MET A 225 9.42 15.88 3.46
C MET A 225 9.64 16.84 4.62
N THR A 226 9.26 18.09 4.40
CA THR A 226 9.28 19.15 5.41
C THR A 226 7.87 19.69 5.61
N HIS A 227 7.40 19.63 6.85
CA HIS A 227 6.21 20.35 7.30
C HIS A 227 6.58 21.78 7.67
N ILE A 228 5.83 22.73 7.11
CA ILE A 228 6.05 24.16 7.27
C ILE A 228 4.90 24.73 8.09
N PHE A 229 5.21 25.10 9.33
CA PHE A 229 4.29 25.71 10.28
C PHE A 229 4.38 27.23 10.14
N GLY A 230 3.53 27.76 9.28
CA GLY A 230 3.47 29.18 8.98
C GLY A 230 3.04 30.00 10.20
N LEU A 231 3.47 31.26 10.24
CA LEU A 231 3.09 32.17 11.32
C LEU A 231 1.59 32.49 11.30
N ASP A 232 0.91 32.32 10.17
CA ASP A 232 -0.55 32.41 10.03
C ASP A 232 -1.32 31.32 10.80
N GLY A 233 -0.62 30.35 11.37
CA GLY A 233 -1.21 29.22 12.10
C GLY A 233 -1.67 28.10 11.17
N GLU A 234 -1.19 28.07 9.92
CA GLU A 234 -1.44 27.01 8.96
C GLU A 234 -0.22 26.10 8.78
N VAL A 235 -0.47 24.91 8.22
CA VAL A 235 0.59 23.96 7.85
C VAL A 235 0.58 23.72 6.34
N SER A 236 1.77 23.79 5.76
CA SER A 236 2.05 23.34 4.40
C SER A 236 3.04 22.18 4.42
N VAL A 237 2.99 21.30 3.43
CA VAL A 237 3.86 20.12 3.36
C VAL A 237 4.59 20.13 2.04
N LEU A 238 5.92 20.19 2.09
CA LEU A 238 6.79 20.14 0.93
C LEU A 238 7.44 18.75 0.84
N VAL A 239 7.32 18.08 -0.31
CA VAL A 239 7.83 16.72 -0.54
C VAL A 239 8.73 16.70 -1.77
N ALA A 240 9.93 16.12 -1.63
CA ALA A 240 10.81 15.87 -2.76
C ALA A 240 10.17 14.85 -3.73
N SER A 241 10.05 15.22 -5.00
CA SER A 241 9.31 14.44 -6.00
C SER A 241 10.20 13.71 -7.01
N GLY A 242 11.51 13.97 -7.04
CA GLY A 242 12.43 13.34 -8.00
C GLY A 242 12.60 14.16 -9.29
N PRO A 243 13.22 13.60 -10.35
CA PRO A 243 13.80 12.26 -10.42
C PRO A 243 15.16 12.12 -9.72
N ASP A 244 15.83 13.24 -9.45
CA ASP A 244 16.98 13.32 -8.55
C ASP A 244 16.50 13.53 -7.11
N TRP A 245 17.30 13.11 -6.12
CA TRP A 245 16.87 13.03 -4.72
C TRP A 245 17.82 13.76 -3.78
N GLY A 246 17.38 13.98 -2.54
CA GLY A 246 18.14 14.77 -1.57
C GLY A 246 18.29 16.22 -2.00
N ALA A 247 19.44 16.83 -1.72
CA ALA A 247 19.75 18.20 -2.09
C ALA A 247 19.75 18.43 -3.62
N ALA A 248 19.92 17.37 -4.42
CA ALA A 248 19.87 17.45 -5.88
C ALA A 248 18.45 17.46 -6.46
N SER A 249 17.41 17.24 -5.65
CA SER A 249 16.02 17.19 -6.12
C SER A 249 15.61 18.47 -6.85
N GLN A 250 15.08 18.31 -8.06
CA GLN A 250 14.66 19.42 -8.94
C GLN A 250 13.14 19.61 -8.98
N GLU A 251 12.36 18.63 -8.51
CA GLU A 251 10.91 18.72 -8.48
C GLU A 251 10.35 18.48 -7.07
N TRP A 252 9.23 19.14 -6.83
CA TRP A 252 8.64 19.28 -5.52
C TRP A 252 7.13 19.23 -5.60
N ALA A 253 6.50 18.63 -4.60
CA ALA A 253 5.07 18.74 -4.36
C ALA A 253 4.85 19.58 -3.09
N LEU A 254 4.11 20.69 -3.23
CA LEU A 254 3.68 21.50 -2.10
C LEU A 254 2.18 21.31 -1.87
N HIS A 255 1.81 20.95 -0.65
CA HIS A 255 0.42 20.79 -0.22
C HIS A 255 0.07 21.84 0.82
N PHE A 256 -1.01 22.58 0.63
CA PHE A 256 -1.50 23.56 1.61
C PHE A 256 -3.02 23.63 1.61
N ARG A 257 -3.58 24.03 2.76
CA ARG A 257 -5.03 24.14 2.93
C ARG A 257 -5.56 25.43 2.34
N VAL A 258 -6.78 25.38 1.82
CA VAL A 258 -7.58 26.56 1.50
C VAL A 258 -8.97 26.41 2.12
N PRO A 259 -9.63 27.52 2.49
CA PRO A 259 -11.00 27.48 3.00
C PRO A 259 -11.95 26.74 2.04
N PRO A 260 -12.98 26.04 2.55
CA PRO A 260 -13.99 25.42 1.71
C PRO A 260 -14.65 26.45 0.77
N GLY A 261 -14.76 26.13 -0.52
CA GLY A 261 -15.37 27.01 -1.54
C GLY A 261 -14.38 27.89 -2.30
N THR A 262 -13.11 27.94 -1.89
CA THR A 262 -12.03 28.46 -2.74
C THR A 262 -11.76 27.45 -3.86
N ALA A 263 -12.19 27.75 -5.08
CA ALA A 263 -11.92 26.90 -6.23
C ALA A 263 -10.46 27.06 -6.68
N ALA A 264 -9.75 25.95 -6.93
CA ALA A 264 -8.47 25.98 -7.65
C ALA A 264 -8.64 26.53 -9.08
N GLY A 265 -9.83 26.31 -9.66
CA GLY A 265 -10.27 26.85 -10.95
C GLY A 265 -10.53 28.35 -10.89
N GLY A 266 -9.47 29.12 -10.69
CA GLY A 266 -9.48 30.58 -10.60
C GLY A 266 -8.12 31.21 -10.26
N LEU A 267 -7.09 30.41 -9.96
CA LEU A 267 -5.74 30.90 -9.69
C LEU A 267 -4.89 30.71 -10.94
N ASP A 268 -4.48 31.81 -11.58
CA ASP A 268 -3.49 31.76 -12.66
C ASP A 268 -2.13 31.28 -12.14
N ALA A 269 -1.24 30.90 -13.06
CA ALA A 269 0.08 30.36 -12.72
C ALA A 269 0.91 31.35 -11.88
N ASP A 270 0.74 32.65 -12.09
CA ASP A 270 1.44 33.71 -11.36
C ASP A 270 0.98 33.78 -9.91
N THR A 271 -0.34 33.65 -9.66
CA THR A 271 -0.91 33.61 -8.32
C THR A 271 -0.43 32.38 -7.54
N ILE A 272 -0.42 31.21 -8.16
CA ILE A 272 0.10 29.99 -7.53
C ILE A 272 1.61 30.11 -7.26
N THR A 273 2.37 30.64 -8.21
CA THR A 273 3.81 30.88 -8.04
C THR A 273 4.07 31.85 -6.88
N GLY A 274 3.30 32.94 -6.79
CA GLY A 274 3.33 33.87 -5.68
C GLY A 274 3.05 33.18 -4.34
N ARG A 275 2.02 32.33 -4.28
CA ARG A 275 1.67 31.57 -3.07
C ARG A 275 2.76 30.57 -2.68
N VAL A 276 3.37 29.86 -3.63
CA VAL A 276 4.51 28.97 -3.37
C VAL A 276 5.67 29.77 -2.76
N ARG A 277 6.02 30.92 -3.34
CA ARG A 277 7.09 31.79 -2.81
C ARG A 277 6.78 32.30 -1.41
N GLU A 278 5.54 32.72 -1.16
CA GLU A 278 5.09 33.22 0.13
C GLU A 278 5.20 32.13 1.21
N LEU A 279 4.58 30.96 0.99
CA LEU A 279 4.54 29.85 1.94
C LEU A 279 5.93 29.33 2.28
N LEU A 280 6.80 29.23 1.27
CA LEU A 280 8.16 28.71 1.42
C LEU A 280 9.18 29.80 1.80
N LYS A 281 8.79 31.08 1.76
CA LYS A 281 9.66 32.26 1.89
C LYS A 281 10.87 32.23 0.95
N LEU A 282 10.61 31.96 -0.33
CA LEU A 282 11.65 31.89 -1.36
C LEU A 282 12.03 33.29 -1.87
N PRO A 283 13.31 33.52 -2.23
CA PRO A 283 13.75 34.75 -2.89
C PRO A 283 12.96 35.04 -4.18
N ALA A 284 12.77 36.31 -4.51
CA ALA A 284 12.00 36.72 -5.68
C ALA A 284 12.67 36.31 -7.02
N ASP A 285 14.00 36.24 -7.02
CA ASP A 285 14.84 35.90 -8.18
C ASP A 285 15.03 34.40 -8.40
N LEU A 286 14.64 33.54 -7.43
CA LEU A 286 14.72 32.09 -7.59
C LEU A 286 13.77 31.60 -8.68
N GLY A 287 14.22 30.79 -9.65
CA GLY A 287 13.35 30.21 -10.66
C GLY A 287 12.36 29.21 -10.08
N VAL A 288 11.05 29.45 -10.25
CA VAL A 288 9.97 28.53 -9.87
C VAL A 288 9.10 28.28 -11.10
N ARG A 289 8.94 27.01 -11.48
CA ARG A 289 8.12 26.61 -12.63
C ARG A 289 7.04 25.64 -12.20
N ILE A 290 5.78 26.07 -12.32
CA ILE A 290 4.62 25.23 -12.01
C ILE A 290 4.38 24.25 -13.16
N HIS A 291 4.22 22.96 -12.84
CA HIS A 291 3.83 21.93 -13.81
C HIS A 291 2.34 21.66 -13.73
N HIS A 292 1.84 21.37 -12.52
CA HIS A 292 0.46 20.98 -12.29
C HIS A 292 -0.06 21.52 -10.96
N VAL A 293 -1.35 21.88 -10.96
CA VAL A 293 -2.10 22.26 -9.76
C VAL A 293 -3.32 21.36 -9.70
N SER A 294 -3.60 20.81 -8.52
CA SER A 294 -4.79 20.02 -8.30
C SER A 294 -5.37 20.30 -6.92
N GLU A 295 -6.67 20.15 -6.80
CA GLU A 295 -7.38 20.21 -5.53
C GLU A 295 -7.93 18.84 -5.16
N TYR A 296 -7.95 18.54 -3.86
CA TYR A 296 -8.64 17.38 -3.33
C TYR A 296 -9.15 17.64 -1.93
N ARG A 297 -10.15 16.86 -1.54
CA ARG A 297 -10.75 16.88 -0.21
C ARG A 297 -10.39 15.57 0.49
N PRO A 298 -9.62 15.61 1.59
CA PRO A 298 -9.33 14.41 2.36
C PRO A 298 -10.62 13.80 2.91
N GLU A 299 -10.77 12.50 2.71
CA GLU A 299 -11.86 11.69 3.27
C GLU A 299 -11.27 10.54 4.06
N ALA A 300 -11.98 10.08 5.09
CA ALA A 300 -11.73 8.81 5.77
C ALA A 300 -13.00 7.98 5.70
N VAL A 301 -13.14 7.23 4.62
CA VAL A 301 -14.35 6.45 4.32
C VAL A 301 -14.01 5.06 3.80
N VAL A 302 -14.85 4.07 4.12
CA VAL A 302 -14.72 2.68 3.71
C VAL A 302 -16.06 2.16 3.20
N ALA A 303 -16.06 1.47 2.07
CA ALA A 303 -17.26 0.83 1.51
C ALA A 303 -17.83 -0.18 2.50
N ARG A 304 -19.16 -0.23 2.61
CA ARG A 304 -19.86 -1.22 3.44
C ARG A 304 -19.63 -2.65 3.01
N SER A 305 -19.39 -2.83 1.71
CA SER A 305 -19.14 -4.11 1.09
C SER A 305 -18.09 -3.95 0.00
N PHE A 306 -17.20 -4.93 -0.09
CA PHE A 306 -16.14 -5.02 -1.08
C PHE A 306 -16.53 -5.96 -2.24
N ARG A 307 -17.63 -6.70 -2.10
CA ARG A 307 -18.16 -7.62 -3.11
C ARG A 307 -19.68 -7.53 -3.21
N SER A 308 -20.22 -7.32 -4.40
CA SER A 308 -21.65 -7.50 -4.71
C SER A 308 -21.81 -8.43 -5.91
N GLY A 309 -22.15 -9.68 -5.63
CA GLY A 309 -22.29 -10.73 -6.66
C GLY A 309 -20.96 -10.97 -7.37
N ARG A 310 -20.90 -10.60 -8.65
CA ARG A 310 -19.74 -10.74 -9.53
C ARG A 310 -18.86 -9.50 -9.61
N VAL A 311 -19.15 -8.47 -8.82
CA VAL A 311 -18.41 -7.20 -8.82
C VAL A 311 -17.65 -7.02 -7.51
N PHE A 312 -16.38 -6.64 -7.62
CA PHE A 312 -15.46 -6.36 -6.51
C PHE A 312 -15.04 -4.89 -6.52
N LEU A 313 -14.86 -4.27 -5.36
CA LEU A 313 -14.30 -2.93 -5.21
C LEU A 313 -12.89 -3.02 -4.63
N ALA A 314 -11.93 -2.25 -5.16
CA ALA A 314 -10.57 -2.18 -4.65
C ALA A 314 -9.97 -0.76 -4.71
N GLY A 315 -9.01 -0.47 -3.84
CA GLY A 315 -8.39 0.86 -3.74
C GLY A 315 -9.39 1.96 -3.40
N ASP A 316 -9.25 3.14 -4.00
CA ASP A 316 -10.10 4.33 -3.74
C ASP A 316 -11.62 4.10 -4.00
N ALA A 317 -11.97 3.04 -4.74
CA ALA A 317 -13.36 2.60 -4.89
C ALA A 317 -13.93 1.91 -3.64
N ALA A 318 -13.05 1.31 -2.82
CA ALA A 318 -13.38 0.57 -1.61
C ALA A 318 -13.02 1.32 -0.33
N HIS A 319 -11.98 2.16 -0.34
CA HIS A 319 -11.56 2.94 0.83
C HIS A 319 -10.80 4.20 0.41
N ARG A 320 -11.07 5.32 1.09
CA ARG A 320 -10.36 6.58 0.89
C ARG A 320 -9.91 7.08 2.26
N GLN A 321 -8.66 7.55 2.32
CA GLN A 321 -8.04 7.99 3.56
C GLN A 321 -7.27 9.30 3.35
N PRO A 322 -7.04 10.09 4.43
CA PRO A 322 -6.12 11.20 4.37
C PRO A 322 -4.71 10.74 3.93
N PRO A 323 -3.89 11.62 3.33
CA PRO A 323 -2.55 11.27 2.87
C PRO A 323 -1.59 10.90 4.02
N ALA A 324 -1.94 11.25 5.27
CA ALA A 324 -1.18 10.89 6.46
C ALA A 324 -0.91 9.37 6.50
N ALA A 325 0.32 9.00 6.84
CA ALA A 325 0.85 7.63 6.85
C ALA A 325 0.97 6.94 5.47
N GLY A 326 0.63 7.61 4.35
CA GLY A 326 0.88 7.10 3.00
C GLY A 326 0.20 5.77 2.65
N GLY A 327 -0.85 5.37 3.37
CA GLY A 327 -1.41 4.00 3.30
C GLY A 327 -2.28 3.69 2.07
N GLY A 328 -2.81 4.70 1.36
CA GLY A 328 -3.84 4.55 0.33
C GLY A 328 -3.45 3.60 -0.81
N LEU A 329 -2.44 3.99 -1.57
CA LEU A 329 -1.95 3.21 -2.71
C LEU A 329 -1.41 1.85 -2.28
N ASN A 330 -0.71 1.78 -1.15
CA ASN A 330 -0.18 0.52 -0.63
C ASN A 330 -1.30 -0.48 -0.32
N THR A 331 -2.37 -0.01 0.33
CA THR A 331 -3.56 -0.84 0.62
C THR A 331 -4.25 -1.27 -0.67
N ALA A 332 -4.37 -0.37 -1.66
CA ALA A 332 -4.99 -0.67 -2.96
C ALA A 332 -4.24 -1.78 -3.73
N ILE A 333 -2.91 -1.76 -3.74
CA ILE A 333 -2.09 -2.80 -4.37
C ILE A 333 -2.28 -4.15 -3.63
N GLN A 334 -2.34 -4.12 -2.30
CA GLN A 334 -2.57 -5.32 -1.51
C GLN A 334 -3.98 -5.91 -1.68
N ASP A 335 -4.99 -5.08 -1.94
CA ASP A 335 -6.35 -5.55 -2.24
C ASP A 335 -6.35 -6.43 -3.49
N VAL A 336 -5.72 -5.96 -4.57
CA VAL A 336 -5.71 -6.69 -5.84
C VAL A 336 -4.71 -7.86 -5.84
N HIS A 337 -3.65 -7.80 -5.03
CA HIS A 337 -2.79 -8.96 -4.76
C HIS A 337 -3.56 -10.09 -4.06
N ASN A 338 -4.38 -9.74 -3.06
CA ASN A 338 -5.25 -10.70 -2.38
C ASN A 338 -6.33 -11.30 -3.29
N LEU A 339 -6.88 -10.50 -4.21
CA LEU A 339 -7.99 -10.93 -5.07
C LEU A 339 -7.55 -11.71 -6.32
N ALA A 340 -6.42 -11.35 -6.95
CA ALA A 340 -6.04 -11.89 -8.26
C ALA A 340 -5.89 -13.42 -8.27
N TRP A 341 -5.17 -13.99 -7.29
CA TRP A 341 -4.98 -15.45 -7.22
C TRP A 341 -6.29 -16.21 -6.95
N LYS A 342 -7.23 -15.60 -6.22
CA LYS A 342 -8.54 -16.18 -5.94
C LYS A 342 -9.39 -16.23 -7.21
N LEU A 343 -9.39 -15.13 -7.98
CA LEU A 343 -10.03 -15.08 -9.29
C LEU A 343 -9.43 -16.14 -10.23
N GLY A 344 -8.10 -16.25 -10.28
CA GLY A 344 -7.42 -17.29 -11.08
C GLY A 344 -7.86 -18.71 -10.68
N ALA A 345 -7.82 -19.02 -9.38
CA ALA A 345 -8.22 -20.34 -8.89
C ALA A 345 -9.69 -20.67 -9.22
N VAL A 346 -10.62 -19.72 -9.07
CA VAL A 346 -12.05 -19.94 -9.38
C VAL A 346 -12.30 -20.05 -10.88
N LEU A 347 -11.69 -19.19 -11.70
CA LEU A 347 -11.87 -19.18 -13.15
C LEU A 347 -11.31 -20.44 -13.83
N GLU A 348 -10.29 -21.07 -13.22
CA GLU A 348 -9.74 -22.35 -13.68
C GLU A 348 -10.44 -23.58 -13.08
N GLY A 349 -11.45 -23.39 -12.22
CA GLY A 349 -12.16 -24.49 -11.55
C GLY A 349 -11.37 -25.17 -10.41
N ARG A 350 -10.24 -24.58 -10.01
CA ARG A 350 -9.41 -25.04 -8.89
C ARG A 350 -9.99 -24.65 -7.52
N ALA A 351 -10.90 -23.69 -7.47
CA ALA A 351 -11.61 -23.25 -6.26
C ALA A 351 -13.10 -23.05 -6.51
N GLY A 352 -13.91 -23.14 -5.44
CA GLY A 352 -15.32 -22.76 -5.46
C GLY A 352 -15.52 -21.25 -5.35
N ASP A 353 -16.67 -20.73 -5.79
CA ASP A 353 -16.98 -19.29 -5.74
C ASP A 353 -16.95 -18.72 -4.30
N ALA A 354 -17.18 -19.55 -3.29
CA ALA A 354 -17.06 -19.20 -1.88
C ALA A 354 -15.65 -18.72 -1.48
N LEU A 355 -14.60 -19.09 -2.23
CA LEU A 355 -13.26 -18.52 -2.02
C LEU A 355 -13.29 -17.00 -2.23
N LEU A 356 -14.08 -16.49 -3.16
CA LEU A 356 -14.13 -15.05 -3.47
C LEU A 356 -14.78 -14.24 -2.34
N ASP A 357 -15.60 -14.85 -1.47
CA ASP A 357 -16.14 -14.19 -0.28
C ASP A 357 -15.05 -13.85 0.74
N SER A 358 -13.95 -14.61 0.73
CA SER A 358 -12.81 -14.32 1.60
C SER A 358 -12.15 -12.98 1.28
N TYR A 359 -12.31 -12.42 0.07
CA TYR A 359 -11.75 -11.10 -0.25
C TYR A 359 -12.30 -10.02 0.67
N GLU A 360 -13.62 -9.95 0.83
CA GLU A 360 -14.24 -8.98 1.74
C GLU A 360 -13.88 -9.29 3.20
N ALA A 361 -14.00 -10.55 3.61
CA ALA A 361 -13.71 -10.98 4.98
C ALA A 361 -12.28 -10.61 5.43
N GLU A 362 -11.33 -10.62 4.50
CA GLU A 362 -9.92 -10.34 4.76
C GLU A 362 -9.58 -8.86 4.60
N ARG A 363 -10.04 -8.20 3.54
CA ARG A 363 -9.59 -6.84 3.17
C ARG A 363 -10.38 -5.72 3.81
N LEU A 364 -11.67 -5.91 4.07
CA LEU A 364 -12.51 -4.88 4.69
C LEU A 364 -12.00 -4.50 6.10
N PRO A 365 -11.64 -5.45 7.00
CA PRO A 365 -11.06 -5.10 8.30
C PRO A 365 -9.72 -4.35 8.20
N VAL A 366 -8.89 -4.69 7.22
CA VAL A 366 -7.59 -4.01 6.98
C VAL A 366 -7.82 -2.58 6.51
N ALA A 367 -8.72 -2.37 5.55
CA ALA A 367 -9.10 -1.03 5.09
C ALA A 367 -9.63 -0.16 6.24
N ARG A 368 -10.52 -0.69 7.08
CA ARG A 368 -11.03 0.02 8.27
C ARG A 368 -9.90 0.41 9.23
N ARG A 369 -8.96 -0.49 9.50
CA ARG A 369 -7.79 -0.22 10.35
C ARG A 369 -6.95 0.92 9.77
N ASN A 370 -6.60 0.85 8.49
CA ASN A 370 -5.71 1.80 7.84
C ASN A 370 -6.35 3.19 7.74
N VAL A 371 -7.62 3.26 7.34
CA VAL A 371 -8.38 4.53 7.28
C VAL A 371 -8.52 5.16 8.66
N GLY A 372 -8.83 4.36 9.69
CA GLY A 372 -8.89 4.84 11.08
C GLY A 372 -7.53 5.36 11.58
N TRP A 373 -6.44 4.66 11.25
CA TRP A 373 -5.09 5.06 11.61
C TRP A 373 -4.66 6.36 10.93
N ALA A 374 -4.89 6.49 9.63
CA ALA A 374 -4.59 7.71 8.87
C ALA A 374 -5.38 8.92 9.40
N MET A 375 -6.64 8.74 9.78
CA MET A 375 -7.41 9.78 10.47
C MET A 375 -6.81 10.12 11.85
N GLY A 376 -6.40 9.12 12.63
CA GLY A 376 -5.69 9.32 13.90
C GLY A 376 -4.41 10.14 13.74
N CYS A 377 -3.59 9.84 12.71
CA CYS A 377 -2.40 10.60 12.37
C CYS A 377 -2.74 12.06 12.04
N LEU A 378 -3.76 12.29 11.20
CA LEU A 378 -4.20 13.64 10.85
C LEU A 378 -4.66 14.44 12.08
N LEU A 379 -5.43 13.82 12.99
CA LEU A 379 -5.90 14.47 14.21
C LEU A 379 -4.75 14.78 15.18
N ASN A 380 -3.69 13.96 15.17
CA ASN A 380 -2.52 14.15 16.04
C ASN A 380 -1.78 15.47 15.76
N TYR A 381 -1.88 16.05 14.55
CA TYR A 381 -1.31 17.37 14.26
C TYR A 381 -1.90 18.49 15.13
N GLY A 382 -3.14 18.33 15.63
CA GLY A 382 -3.75 19.28 16.57
C GLY A 382 -2.90 19.47 17.83
N SER A 383 -2.21 18.42 18.29
CA SER A 383 -1.31 18.51 19.44
C SER A 383 -0.07 19.35 19.15
N LEU A 384 0.45 19.32 17.91
CA LEU A 384 1.60 20.13 17.49
C LEU A 384 1.25 21.63 17.53
N PHE A 385 0.11 22.00 16.95
CA PHE A 385 -0.37 23.38 16.99
C PHE A 385 -0.53 23.89 18.43
N ALA A 386 -1.12 23.08 19.30
CA ALA A 386 -1.27 23.42 20.72
C ALA A 386 0.09 23.58 21.43
N ALA A 387 1.05 22.68 21.21
CA ALA A 387 2.37 22.74 21.83
C ALA A 387 3.20 23.95 21.37
N LEU A 388 3.04 24.36 20.12
CA LEU A 388 3.66 25.57 19.57
C LEU A 388 2.94 26.86 20.01
N GLY A 389 1.79 26.76 20.69
CA GLY A 389 0.94 27.91 21.03
C GLY A 389 0.43 28.64 19.78
N MET A 390 0.20 27.90 18.69
CA MET A 390 -0.30 28.44 17.44
C MET A 390 -1.82 28.58 17.49
N ALA A 391 -2.31 29.74 17.04
CA ALA A 391 -3.73 30.00 16.90
C ALA A 391 -4.04 30.45 15.47
N HIS A 392 -4.99 29.76 14.84
CA HIS A 392 -5.44 30.07 13.50
C HIS A 392 -5.88 31.54 13.37
N GLY A 393 -5.35 32.23 12.36
CA GLY A 393 -5.69 33.63 12.08
C GLY A 393 -5.14 34.65 13.09
N LYS A 394 -4.19 34.26 13.95
CA LYS A 394 -3.55 35.16 14.94
C LYS A 394 -2.02 35.21 14.78
N PRO A 395 -1.50 35.78 13.67
CA PRO A 395 -0.08 35.69 13.33
C PRO A 395 0.85 36.34 14.35
N GLU A 396 0.47 37.48 14.93
CA GLU A 396 1.25 38.16 15.95
C GLU A 396 1.40 37.33 17.23
N ALA A 397 0.33 36.62 17.64
CA ALA A 397 0.35 35.74 18.80
C ALA A 397 1.19 34.49 18.53
N THR A 398 1.06 33.90 17.34
CA THR A 398 1.90 32.78 16.89
C THR A 398 3.37 33.18 16.87
N GLU A 399 3.71 34.34 16.32
CA GLU A 399 5.09 34.82 16.27
C GLU A 399 5.66 35.06 17.67
N ALA A 400 4.89 35.69 18.57
CA ALA A 400 5.31 35.88 19.96
C ALA A 400 5.56 34.53 20.67
N SER A 401 4.68 33.55 20.43
CA SER A 401 4.80 32.20 20.97
C SER A 401 6.06 31.48 20.46
N ILE A 402 6.33 31.54 19.16
CA ILE A 402 7.54 30.98 18.55
C ILE A 402 8.79 31.70 19.06
N ARG A 403 8.75 33.03 19.23
CA ARG A 403 9.88 33.79 19.79
C ARG A 403 10.22 33.35 21.21
N GLU A 404 9.22 33.14 22.07
CA GLU A 404 9.43 32.62 23.42
C GLU A 404 9.98 31.19 23.40
N LEU A 405 9.43 30.31 22.54
CA LEU A 405 9.93 28.96 22.33
C LEU A 405 11.42 28.95 21.97
N LEU A 406 11.86 29.90 21.13
CA LEU A 406 13.24 29.98 20.65
C LEU A 406 14.17 30.80 21.55
N ALA A 407 13.63 31.48 22.57
CA ALA A 407 14.43 32.32 23.46
C ALA A 407 15.34 31.49 24.37
N ASP A 408 16.53 32.03 24.66
CA ASP A 408 17.47 31.45 25.62
C ASP A 408 17.06 31.83 27.06
N THR A 409 15.94 31.26 27.51
CA THR A 409 15.38 31.45 28.84
C THR A 409 14.96 30.10 29.44
N PRO A 410 14.84 29.97 30.77
CA PRO A 410 14.34 28.74 31.40
C PRO A 410 12.95 28.32 30.89
N MET A 411 12.09 29.29 30.59
CA MET A 411 10.77 29.00 30.00
C MET A 411 10.90 28.52 28.55
N GLY A 412 11.75 29.15 27.73
CA GLY A 412 12.03 28.69 26.37
C GLY A 412 12.58 27.26 26.33
N GLU A 413 13.50 26.90 27.23
CA GLU A 413 13.99 25.53 27.37
C GLU A 413 12.88 24.54 27.75
N THR A 414 12.05 24.90 28.74
CA THR A 414 10.88 24.10 29.14
C THR A 414 9.95 23.85 27.96
N ARG A 415 9.61 24.90 27.21
CA ARG A 415 8.75 24.81 26.03
C ARG A 415 9.36 23.94 24.93
N ARG A 416 10.67 24.08 24.64
CA ARG A 416 11.37 23.21 23.68
C ARG A 416 11.37 21.75 24.12
N SER A 417 11.46 21.46 25.42
CA SER A 417 11.35 20.09 25.92
C SER A 417 9.96 19.51 25.69
N VAL A 418 8.90 20.27 26.00
CA VAL A 418 7.52 19.85 25.74
C VAL A 418 7.29 19.64 24.24
N VAL A 419 7.74 20.58 23.40
CA VAL A 419 7.64 20.48 21.94
C VAL A 419 8.35 19.23 21.43
N ARG A 420 9.55 18.89 21.90
CA ARG A 420 10.23 17.65 21.50
C ARG A 420 9.42 16.39 21.83
N GLU A 421 8.84 16.30 23.02
CA GLU A 421 8.00 15.16 23.41
C GLU A 421 6.74 15.05 22.54
N VAL A 422 6.04 16.17 22.32
CA VAL A 422 4.81 16.20 21.53
C VAL A 422 5.10 15.89 20.05
N PHE A 423 6.16 16.44 19.47
CA PHE A 423 6.57 16.09 18.12
C PHE A 423 7.03 14.64 18.01
N GLY A 424 7.63 14.08 19.07
CA GLY A 424 7.96 12.66 19.16
C GLY A 424 6.75 11.73 18.97
N THR A 425 5.52 12.21 19.18
CA THR A 425 4.30 11.42 18.91
C THR A 425 4.04 11.21 17.41
N GLN A 426 4.65 11.99 16.51
CA GLN A 426 4.52 11.82 15.05
C GLN A 426 5.13 10.51 14.52
N ARG A 427 5.82 9.74 15.37
CA ARG A 427 6.25 8.37 15.06
C ARG A 427 5.09 7.45 14.67
N ILE A 428 3.86 7.74 15.12
CA ILE A 428 2.66 7.00 14.69
C ILE A 428 2.44 7.07 13.18
N GLU A 429 2.97 8.09 12.51
CA GLU A 429 2.85 8.27 11.06
C GLU A 429 4.09 7.74 10.35
N TYR A 430 5.28 8.08 10.84
CA TYR A 430 6.55 7.89 10.11
C TYR A 430 7.34 6.63 10.49
N GLN A 431 6.94 5.94 11.56
CA GLN A 431 7.57 4.72 12.06
C GLN A 431 6.54 3.61 12.25
N ALA A 432 5.42 3.64 11.51
CA ALA A 432 4.24 2.78 11.68
C ALA A 432 4.42 1.35 11.12
N HIS A 433 5.52 0.70 11.44
CA HIS A 433 5.92 -0.60 10.88
C HIS A 433 4.87 -1.74 11.09
N ASP A 434 4.19 -1.78 12.24
CA ASP A 434 3.11 -2.76 12.49
C ASP A 434 1.85 -2.46 11.68
N ILE A 435 1.59 -1.20 11.34
CA ILE A 435 0.50 -0.84 10.42
C ILE A 435 0.83 -1.33 9.02
N GLU A 436 2.08 -1.23 8.60
CA GLU A 436 2.54 -1.68 7.28
C GLU A 436 2.54 -3.21 7.14
N LEU A 437 3.11 -3.94 8.11
CA LEU A 437 3.37 -5.39 8.00
C LEU A 437 2.52 -6.27 8.93
N GLY A 438 1.97 -5.71 10.00
CA GLY A 438 1.32 -6.46 11.09
C GLY A 438 -0.19 -6.68 10.94
N HIS A 439 -0.77 -6.37 9.77
CA HIS A 439 -2.15 -6.77 9.50
C HIS A 439 -2.26 -8.29 9.33
N HIS A 440 -3.43 -8.83 9.67
CA HIS A 440 -3.70 -10.26 9.54
C HIS A 440 -5.17 -10.50 9.23
N TYR A 441 -5.44 -11.69 8.68
CA TYR A 441 -6.76 -12.18 8.34
C TYR A 441 -7.31 -13.03 9.48
N ALA A 442 -8.31 -12.51 10.17
CA ALA A 442 -8.96 -13.23 11.28
C ALA A 442 -9.93 -14.32 10.78
N SER A 443 -10.42 -14.18 9.56
CA SER A 443 -11.33 -15.09 8.85
C SER A 443 -11.07 -15.00 7.34
N GLY A 444 -11.70 -15.87 6.56
CA GLY A 444 -11.52 -15.96 5.11
C GLY A 444 -10.90 -17.29 4.70
N ALA A 445 -9.95 -17.25 3.76
CA ALA A 445 -9.23 -18.42 3.26
C ALA A 445 -8.08 -18.81 4.20
N VAL A 446 -8.43 -19.11 5.46
CA VAL A 446 -7.51 -19.43 6.56
C VAL A 446 -8.13 -20.50 7.46
N VAL A 447 -7.30 -21.40 8.00
CA VAL A 447 -7.70 -22.41 8.98
C VAL A 447 -7.01 -22.10 10.31
N ALA A 448 -7.80 -21.71 11.31
CA ALA A 448 -7.27 -21.34 12.62
C ALA A 448 -6.64 -22.54 13.34
N ASP A 449 -5.51 -22.30 14.00
CA ASP A 449 -4.79 -23.30 14.80
C ASP A 449 -5.12 -23.23 16.30
N GLY A 450 -6.10 -22.40 16.68
CA GLY A 450 -6.52 -22.20 18.07
C GLY A 450 -5.59 -21.31 18.92
N THR A 451 -4.47 -20.82 18.37
CA THR A 451 -3.52 -19.99 19.13
C THR A 451 -3.95 -18.51 19.15
N PRO A 452 -3.66 -17.76 20.22
CA PRO A 452 -3.93 -16.32 20.27
C PRO A 452 -2.99 -15.53 19.33
N PRO A 453 -3.43 -14.41 18.76
CA PRO A 453 -2.54 -13.53 18.00
C PRO A 453 -1.51 -12.85 18.91
N PRO A 454 -0.34 -12.44 18.37
CA PRO A 454 0.62 -11.63 19.12
C PRO A 454 -0.01 -10.29 19.55
N PRO A 455 0.50 -9.66 20.63
CA PRO A 455 0.03 -8.35 21.05
C PRO A 455 0.25 -7.32 19.94
N ARG A 456 -0.64 -6.34 19.84
CA ARG A 456 -0.47 -5.20 18.94
C ARG A 456 0.22 -4.07 19.69
N ASP A 457 1.16 -3.41 19.02
CA ASP A 457 1.75 -2.18 19.53
C ASP A 457 0.77 -1.01 19.35
N PRO A 458 0.36 -0.32 20.44
CA PRO A 458 -0.50 0.85 20.35
C PRO A 458 0.09 2.01 19.54
N TRP A 459 1.42 2.08 19.43
CA TRP A 459 2.11 3.06 18.59
C TRP A 459 2.20 2.63 17.12
N GLY A 460 1.84 1.39 16.80
CA GLY A 460 1.91 0.84 15.46
C GLY A 460 3.33 0.66 14.93
N ALA A 461 4.36 0.74 15.78
CA ALA A 461 5.77 0.75 15.40
C ALA A 461 6.48 -0.60 15.55
N VAL A 462 6.05 -1.45 16.50
CA VAL A 462 6.67 -2.76 16.71
C VAL A 462 5.88 -3.85 15.99
N HIS A 463 6.45 -4.36 14.90
CA HIS A 463 5.93 -5.54 14.21
C HIS A 463 6.42 -6.83 14.89
N HIS A 464 5.52 -7.79 15.07
CA HIS A 464 5.80 -9.12 15.64
C HIS A 464 5.63 -10.23 14.59
N PRO A 465 6.71 -10.70 13.95
CA PRO A 465 6.63 -11.78 12.95
C PRO A 465 6.11 -13.09 13.57
N THR A 466 5.19 -13.76 12.89
CA THR A 466 4.67 -15.07 13.31
C THR A 466 4.11 -15.85 12.12
N THR A 467 4.14 -17.17 12.20
CA THR A 467 3.47 -18.08 11.24
C THR A 467 2.03 -18.42 11.64
N ARG A 468 1.44 -17.70 12.59
CA ARG A 468 0.04 -17.94 12.97
C ARG A 468 -0.87 -17.78 11.73
N PRO A 469 -1.83 -18.70 11.48
CA PRO A 469 -2.76 -18.58 10.36
C PRO A 469 -3.41 -17.20 10.27
N GLY A 470 -3.47 -16.70 9.04
CA GLY A 470 -3.91 -15.36 8.67
C GLY A 470 -2.83 -14.27 8.74
N HIS A 471 -1.66 -14.53 9.32
CA HIS A 471 -0.56 -13.56 9.33
C HIS A 471 0.27 -13.68 8.06
N ARG A 472 0.92 -12.58 7.69
CA ARG A 472 1.95 -12.56 6.65
C ARG A 472 3.10 -13.50 7.03
N LEU A 473 3.60 -14.28 6.07
CA LEU A 473 4.77 -15.13 6.25
C LEU A 473 5.95 -14.28 6.78
N PRO A 474 6.62 -14.67 7.88
CA PRO A 474 7.81 -13.97 8.34
C PRO A 474 8.91 -13.97 7.27
N HIS A 475 9.51 -12.82 7.03
CA HIS A 475 10.75 -12.73 6.25
C HIS A 475 11.89 -13.35 7.05
N VAL A 476 12.61 -14.29 6.44
CA VAL A 476 13.90 -14.80 6.90
C VAL A 476 14.79 -15.09 5.70
N TRP A 477 16.08 -14.80 5.83
CA TRP A 477 17.08 -15.21 4.85
C TRP A 477 17.50 -16.67 5.06
N LEU A 478 17.26 -17.48 4.05
CA LEU A 478 17.69 -18.88 3.95
C LEU A 478 18.82 -19.01 2.91
N ARG A 479 19.60 -20.08 3.01
CA ARG A 479 20.63 -20.41 2.00
C ARG A 479 20.32 -21.69 1.24
N ASP A 480 20.39 -21.63 -0.08
CA ASP A 480 20.46 -22.80 -0.96
C ASP A 480 21.84 -22.79 -1.65
N GLY A 481 22.71 -23.73 -1.27
CA GLY A 481 24.13 -23.63 -1.61
C GLY A 481 24.73 -22.29 -1.14
N ASP A 482 25.24 -21.51 -2.10
CA ASP A 482 25.77 -20.15 -1.91
C ASP A 482 24.72 -19.05 -2.15
N ALA A 483 23.56 -19.39 -2.73
CA ALA A 483 22.50 -18.45 -2.98
C ALA A 483 21.73 -18.14 -1.69
N ARG A 484 21.30 -16.88 -1.57
CA ARG A 484 20.51 -16.37 -0.43
C ARG A 484 19.11 -16.04 -0.92
N HIS A 485 18.11 -16.60 -0.26
CA HIS A 485 16.70 -16.42 -0.61
C HIS A 485 15.91 -15.96 0.61
N SER A 486 15.00 -15.02 0.43
CA SER A 486 13.97 -14.77 1.44
C SER A 486 12.98 -15.93 1.45
N THR A 487 12.40 -16.26 2.60
CA THR A 487 11.18 -17.08 2.69
C THR A 487 10.06 -16.62 1.75
N HIS A 488 9.97 -15.31 1.46
CA HIS A 488 9.01 -14.76 0.50
C HIS A 488 9.34 -15.09 -0.95
N ASP A 489 10.62 -15.24 -1.28
CA ASP A 489 11.07 -15.57 -2.65
C ASP A 489 10.69 -17.02 -3.02
N LEU A 490 10.36 -17.84 -2.01
CA LEU A 490 9.91 -19.22 -2.18
C LEU A 490 8.42 -19.33 -2.52
N VAL A 491 7.65 -18.25 -2.38
CA VAL A 491 6.22 -18.23 -2.72
C VAL A 491 6.09 -17.96 -4.22
N PRO A 492 5.52 -18.89 -5.02
CA PRO A 492 5.36 -18.70 -6.45
C PRO A 492 4.50 -17.46 -6.79
N GLY A 493 4.83 -16.77 -7.88
CA GLY A 493 4.05 -15.64 -8.40
C GLY A 493 2.86 -16.03 -9.29
N ASP A 494 2.72 -17.33 -9.61
CA ASP A 494 1.78 -17.89 -10.58
C ASP A 494 0.46 -18.41 -9.96
N GLY A 495 0.25 -18.15 -8.68
CA GLY A 495 -0.92 -18.65 -7.94
C GLY A 495 -0.72 -20.01 -7.26
N GLY A 496 0.51 -20.54 -7.22
CA GLY A 496 0.87 -21.72 -6.44
C GLY A 496 0.99 -21.48 -4.94
N PHE A 497 0.72 -22.52 -4.14
CA PHE A 497 0.95 -22.52 -2.70
C PHE A 497 2.40 -22.89 -2.37
N LEU A 498 2.85 -22.51 -1.19
CA LEU A 498 4.13 -22.94 -0.60
C LEU A 498 3.85 -23.73 0.67
N LEU A 499 4.48 -24.90 0.84
CA LEU A 499 4.50 -25.65 2.09
C LEU A 499 5.93 -25.67 2.62
N LEU A 500 6.18 -24.94 3.71
CA LEU A 500 7.44 -24.98 4.45
C LEU A 500 7.37 -26.12 5.47
N THR A 501 8.33 -27.03 5.45
CA THR A 501 8.41 -28.13 6.43
C THR A 501 9.71 -28.04 7.22
N GLY A 502 9.75 -28.66 8.40
CA GLY A 502 11.02 -28.92 9.07
C GLY A 502 11.82 -30.07 8.40
N PRO A 503 13.05 -30.34 8.86
CA PRO A 503 13.92 -31.37 8.28
C PRO A 503 13.38 -32.79 8.45
N LEU A 504 12.46 -33.03 9.39
CA LEU A 504 11.81 -34.33 9.63
C LEU A 504 10.38 -34.39 9.07
N GLY A 505 10.00 -33.44 8.20
CA GLY A 505 8.65 -33.29 7.66
C GLY A 505 8.33 -34.12 6.41
N GLU A 506 8.98 -35.28 6.19
CA GLU A 506 8.79 -36.09 4.97
C GLU A 506 7.32 -36.49 4.73
N GLY A 507 6.58 -36.78 5.82
CA GLY A 507 5.14 -37.08 5.74
C GLY A 507 4.32 -35.92 5.15
N TRP A 508 4.69 -34.68 5.45
CA TRP A 508 4.06 -33.49 4.88
C TRP A 508 4.39 -33.31 3.39
N ALA A 509 5.63 -33.63 2.99
CA ALA A 509 6.00 -33.58 1.57
C ALA A 509 5.19 -34.58 0.72
N ALA A 510 5.00 -35.80 1.24
CA ALA A 510 4.16 -36.81 0.59
C ALA A 510 2.68 -36.38 0.55
N ALA A 511 2.16 -35.84 1.66
CA ALA A 511 0.81 -35.31 1.76
C ALA A 511 0.56 -34.18 0.74
N ALA A 512 1.51 -33.25 0.61
CA ALA A 512 1.43 -32.14 -0.33
C ALA A 512 1.32 -32.60 -1.78
N LYS A 513 2.11 -33.61 -2.18
CA LYS A 513 2.04 -34.17 -3.53
C LYS A 513 0.65 -34.74 -3.83
N LYS A 514 0.05 -35.46 -2.86
CA LYS A 514 -1.30 -36.01 -3.00
C LYS A 514 -2.35 -34.91 -3.05
N ALA A 515 -2.31 -33.96 -2.11
CA ALA A 515 -3.26 -32.85 -2.01
C ALA A 515 -3.21 -31.93 -3.25
N ALA A 516 -2.01 -31.68 -3.79
CA ALA A 516 -1.83 -30.96 -5.05
C ALA A 516 -2.56 -31.65 -6.22
N ALA A 517 -2.44 -32.98 -6.32
CA ALA A 517 -3.08 -33.76 -7.37
C ALA A 517 -4.61 -33.82 -7.20
N ASP A 518 -5.09 -34.07 -5.99
CA ASP A 518 -6.53 -34.18 -5.69
C ASP A 518 -7.26 -32.85 -5.92
N HIS A 519 -6.59 -31.72 -5.63
CA HIS A 519 -7.22 -30.40 -5.69
C HIS A 519 -6.95 -29.68 -7.01
N GLY A 520 -6.00 -30.19 -7.82
CA GLY A 520 -5.57 -29.57 -9.07
C GLY A 520 -4.81 -28.27 -8.85
N VAL A 521 -4.08 -28.13 -7.75
CA VAL A 521 -3.30 -26.93 -7.40
C VAL A 521 -1.81 -27.23 -7.35
N ALA A 522 -0.98 -26.22 -7.61
CA ALA A 522 0.46 -26.33 -7.40
C ALA A 522 0.80 -26.10 -5.92
N ILE A 523 1.65 -26.96 -5.36
CA ILE A 523 2.22 -26.80 -4.01
C ILE A 523 3.73 -26.99 -4.12
N THR A 524 4.48 -25.91 -3.92
CA THR A 524 5.94 -25.95 -3.79
C THR A 524 6.27 -26.39 -2.38
N VAL A 525 6.98 -27.52 -2.21
CA VAL A 525 7.39 -28.01 -0.89
C VAL A 525 8.85 -27.66 -0.66
N VAL A 526 9.12 -26.93 0.43
CA VAL A 526 10.48 -26.55 0.81
C VAL A 526 10.77 -27.00 2.24
N PRO A 527 11.61 -28.04 2.42
CA PRO A 527 12.15 -28.36 3.73
C PRO A 527 13.20 -27.31 4.13
N VAL A 528 13.15 -26.87 5.38
CA VAL A 528 14.10 -25.92 5.98
C VAL A 528 14.74 -26.54 7.22
N GLY A 529 16.07 -26.62 7.24
CA GLY A 529 16.84 -27.19 8.35
C GLY A 529 18.07 -26.36 8.71
N GLY A 530 18.66 -26.60 9.89
CA GLY A 530 19.85 -25.88 10.34
C GLY A 530 21.18 -26.49 9.85
N GLU A 531 21.21 -27.80 9.62
CA GLU A 531 22.45 -28.53 9.29
C GLU A 531 22.67 -28.70 7.76
N PRO A 532 23.93 -28.65 7.28
CA PRO A 532 24.24 -28.98 5.89
C PRO A 532 23.75 -30.37 5.49
N GLY A 533 22.97 -30.46 4.41
CA GLY A 533 22.43 -31.73 3.90
C GLY A 533 21.15 -32.22 4.60
N ALA A 534 20.70 -31.57 5.67
CA ALA A 534 19.44 -31.90 6.34
C ALA A 534 18.21 -31.42 5.57
N ALA A 535 18.36 -30.41 4.71
CA ALA A 535 17.30 -29.86 3.86
C ALA A 535 17.89 -29.10 2.65
N GLY A 536 17.07 -28.86 1.63
CA GLY A 536 17.46 -28.05 0.46
C GLY A 536 17.71 -26.58 0.80
N HIS A 537 17.05 -26.05 1.85
CA HIS A 537 17.24 -24.67 2.32
C HIS A 537 17.73 -24.65 3.76
N ARG A 538 18.75 -23.84 4.04
CA ARG A 538 19.43 -23.79 5.33
C ARG A 538 19.11 -22.50 6.09
N ASP A 539 18.65 -22.64 7.34
CA ASP A 539 18.50 -21.56 8.31
C ASP A 539 19.82 -21.36 9.07
N THR A 540 20.81 -20.73 8.43
CA THR A 540 22.16 -20.61 8.99
C THR A 540 22.26 -19.70 10.20
N GLU A 541 21.28 -18.80 10.38
CA GLU A 541 21.26 -17.80 11.46
C GLU A 541 20.27 -18.17 12.58
N GLY A 542 19.53 -19.28 12.45
CA GLY A 542 18.49 -19.69 13.41
C GLY A 542 17.25 -18.78 13.41
N ALA A 543 17.16 -17.85 12.47
CA ALA A 543 16.11 -16.84 12.41
C ALA A 543 14.76 -17.46 12.05
N TRP A 544 14.73 -18.47 11.15
CA TRP A 544 13.51 -19.19 10.82
C TRP A 544 13.04 -20.02 12.00
N THR A 545 13.96 -20.73 12.64
CA THR A 545 13.69 -21.50 13.86
C THR A 545 13.07 -20.63 14.96
N GLY A 546 13.50 -19.36 15.09
CA GLY A 546 12.94 -18.41 16.05
C GLY A 546 11.51 -17.95 15.78
N VAL A 547 11.02 -18.01 14.54
CA VAL A 547 9.70 -17.45 14.15
C VAL A 547 8.73 -18.48 13.57
N ARG A 548 9.20 -19.67 13.17
CA ARG A 548 8.40 -20.68 12.45
C ARG A 548 7.23 -21.25 13.24
N GLY A 549 7.30 -21.21 14.58
CA GLY A 549 6.21 -21.63 15.48
C GLY A 549 5.76 -23.09 15.32
N VAL A 550 6.60 -23.94 14.73
CA VAL A 550 6.38 -25.38 14.51
C VAL A 550 7.66 -26.16 14.85
N ASP A 551 7.52 -27.45 15.19
CA ASP A 551 8.62 -28.37 15.47
C ASP A 551 9.30 -28.85 14.16
N ASP A 552 10.40 -29.61 14.27
CA ASP A 552 11.18 -30.08 13.11
C ASP A 552 10.43 -31.08 12.20
N ASP A 553 9.32 -31.63 12.67
CA ASP A 553 8.41 -32.49 11.92
C ASP A 553 7.09 -31.77 11.52
N GLY A 554 6.96 -30.49 11.84
CA GLY A 554 5.79 -29.65 11.52
C GLY A 554 5.78 -29.08 10.11
N ALA A 555 4.74 -28.29 9.81
CA ALA A 555 4.55 -27.67 8.50
C ALA A 555 3.79 -26.33 8.57
N VAL A 556 4.06 -25.44 7.61
CA VAL A 556 3.40 -24.14 7.42
C VAL A 556 2.96 -24.01 5.96
N LEU A 557 1.64 -23.93 5.73
CA LEU A 557 1.05 -23.71 4.41
C LEU A 557 0.85 -22.22 4.16
N VAL A 558 1.44 -21.72 3.08
CA VAL A 558 1.45 -20.32 2.68
C VAL A 558 0.70 -20.17 1.36
N ARG A 559 -0.18 -19.17 1.31
CA ARG A 559 -0.99 -18.79 0.15
C ARG A 559 -0.15 -18.07 -0.91
N PRO A 560 -0.67 -17.97 -2.15
CA PRO A 560 -0.04 -17.18 -3.21
C PRO A 560 0.16 -15.69 -2.84
N ASP A 561 -0.65 -15.14 -1.93
CA ASP A 561 -0.52 -13.77 -1.45
C ASP A 561 0.40 -13.63 -0.21
N GLN A 562 1.27 -14.63 0.02
CA GLN A 562 2.28 -14.67 1.09
C GLN A 562 1.71 -14.65 2.52
N HIS A 563 0.42 -14.95 2.69
CA HIS A 563 -0.18 -15.13 4.01
C HIS A 563 -0.22 -16.62 4.39
N VAL A 564 -0.01 -16.93 5.66
CA VAL A 564 -0.13 -18.30 6.16
C VAL A 564 -1.60 -18.70 6.17
N ALA A 565 -1.97 -19.71 5.39
CA ALA A 565 -3.32 -20.29 5.43
C ALA A 565 -3.51 -21.19 6.65
N TRP A 566 -2.48 -21.96 7.00
CA TRP A 566 -2.55 -22.99 8.03
C TRP A 566 -1.15 -23.40 8.50
N ARG A 567 -1.03 -23.97 9.70
CA ARG A 567 0.18 -24.65 10.17
C ARG A 567 -0.15 -25.87 11.03
N SER A 568 0.73 -26.87 11.02
CA SER A 568 0.78 -27.93 12.03
C SER A 568 2.04 -27.79 12.87
N VAL A 569 1.86 -27.77 14.19
CA VAL A 569 2.97 -27.70 15.15
C VAL A 569 3.88 -28.93 15.06
N ARG A 570 3.34 -30.10 14.72
CA ARG A 570 4.08 -31.39 14.66
C ARG A 570 3.74 -32.21 13.43
N GLY A 571 4.47 -33.30 13.25
CA GLY A 571 4.15 -34.33 12.27
C GLY A 571 2.81 -34.99 12.57
N SER A 572 2.06 -35.36 11.52
CA SER A 572 0.81 -36.11 11.64
C SER A 572 0.88 -37.44 10.89
N ARG A 573 0.29 -38.48 11.49
CA ARG A 573 0.06 -39.78 10.82
C ARG A 573 -1.08 -39.72 9.79
N ARG A 574 -1.85 -38.61 9.77
CA ARG A 574 -2.94 -38.34 8.83
C ARG A 574 -2.66 -37.04 8.05
N ALA A 575 -1.38 -36.76 7.79
CA ALA A 575 -0.95 -35.54 7.12
C ALA A 575 -1.64 -35.31 5.77
N ASP A 576 -1.91 -36.39 5.04
CA ASP A 576 -2.64 -36.38 3.78
C ASP A 576 -4.09 -35.92 3.92
N HIS A 577 -4.81 -36.45 4.91
CA HIS A 577 -6.18 -36.06 5.22
C HIS A 577 -6.26 -34.62 5.74
N GLU A 578 -5.39 -34.27 6.70
CA GLU A 578 -5.38 -32.94 7.32
C GLU A 578 -5.08 -31.85 6.29
N LEU A 579 -4.08 -32.05 5.43
CA LEU A 579 -3.76 -31.08 4.38
C LEU A 579 -4.87 -30.99 3.32
N GLY A 580 -5.53 -32.11 3.00
CA GLY A 580 -6.69 -32.14 2.11
C GLY A 580 -7.86 -31.30 2.66
N GLU A 581 -8.24 -31.49 3.92
CA GLU A 581 -9.31 -30.73 4.58
C GLU A 581 -8.99 -29.22 4.67
N VAL A 582 -7.72 -28.90 4.90
CA VAL A 582 -7.23 -27.51 4.89
C VAL A 582 -7.42 -26.89 3.50
N LEU A 583 -7.04 -27.59 2.43
CA LEU A 583 -7.24 -27.09 1.07
C LEU A 583 -8.71 -27.01 0.68
N ASP A 584 -9.56 -27.95 1.11
CA ASP A 584 -11.00 -27.87 0.88
C ASP A 584 -11.60 -26.60 1.48
N THR A 585 -11.14 -26.24 2.68
CA THR A 585 -11.57 -25.02 3.37
C THR A 585 -11.03 -23.77 2.67
N VAL A 586 -9.72 -23.74 2.41
CA VAL A 586 -9.03 -22.58 1.80
C VAL A 586 -9.47 -22.32 0.37
N LEU A 587 -9.85 -23.36 -0.39
CA LEU A 587 -10.33 -23.25 -1.77
C LEU A 587 -11.86 -23.15 -1.87
N GLY A 588 -12.57 -23.04 -0.75
CA GLY A 588 -14.04 -22.88 -0.74
C GLY A 588 -14.79 -24.08 -1.31
N ARG A 589 -14.28 -25.30 -1.11
CA ARG A 589 -14.87 -26.57 -1.58
C ARG A 589 -15.63 -27.34 -0.50
N SER A 590 -15.53 -26.94 0.76
CA SER A 590 -16.25 -27.49 1.92
C SER A 590 -17.77 -27.31 1.79
N GLY A 591 -18.40 -28.17 0.98
CA GLY A 591 -19.84 -28.12 0.66
C GLY A 591 -20.23 -28.98 -0.55
N ALA A 592 -19.28 -29.31 -1.44
CA ALA A 592 -19.56 -30.15 -2.62
C ALA A 592 -19.57 -31.66 -2.33
N ALA A 593 -19.00 -32.11 -1.20
CA ALA A 593 -18.80 -33.53 -0.91
C ALA A 593 -20.04 -34.31 -0.42
N ASN A 594 -21.20 -33.66 -0.19
CA ASN A 594 -22.41 -34.32 0.32
C ASN A 594 -23.56 -34.42 -0.70
N GLY A 595 -23.32 -34.16 -1.98
CA GLY A 595 -24.36 -34.06 -3.02
C GLY A 595 -24.52 -35.24 -3.97
N GLY A 596 -23.86 -36.38 -3.73
CA GLY A 596 -23.91 -37.51 -4.66
C GLY A 596 -23.85 -38.86 -3.95
N CYS A 597 -25.02 -39.41 -3.64
CA CYS A 597 -25.22 -40.85 -3.54
C CYS A 597 -26.59 -41.22 -4.08
#